data_AF-A0A399RKX4-F1
#
_entry.id   AF-A0A399RKX4-F1
#
_cell.length_a   1.000
_cell.length_b   1.000
_cell.length_c   1.000
_cell.angle_alpha   90.00
_cell.angle_beta   90.00
_cell.angle_gamma   90.00
#
_symmetry.space_group_name_H-M   'P 1'
#
loop_
_entity.id
_entity.type
_entity.pdbx_description
1 polymer ?
#
loop_
_entity_poly.entity_id
_entity_poly.type
_entity_poly.pdbx_seq_one_letter_code
_entity_poly.pdbx_strand_id
1 'polypeptide(L)'
;MSRRAFMVGLGVIALLIFSLYRAKYGAADSAERIAGIEAEIERAIDERQILLGELSTLSREDWVEDYARNELGMVTPRAEQFVRAEDLPHIFGAVDDAREISLAEGGSQGVRHD
;
A
#
# COMPACT_ATOMS: atom_id res chain seq x y z
N MET A 1 13.37 -13.00 72.27
CA MET A 1 13.28 -13.39 70.85
C MET A 1 14.67 -13.53 70.26
N SER A 2 14.92 -14.54 69.41
CA SER A 2 16.26 -14.74 68.85
C SER A 2 16.61 -13.60 67.87
N ARG A 3 17.79 -13.00 68.01
CA ARG A 3 18.30 -11.95 67.09
C ARG A 3 18.22 -12.37 65.62
N ARG A 4 18.32 -13.69 65.36
CA ARG A 4 18.22 -14.30 64.04
C ARG A 4 16.82 -14.19 63.45
N ALA A 5 15.77 -14.45 64.24
CA ALA A 5 14.39 -14.30 63.77
C ALA A 5 14.07 -12.84 63.42
N PHE A 6 14.60 -11.88 64.19
CA PHE A 6 14.46 -10.47 63.90
C PHE A 6 15.17 -10.06 62.60
N MET A 7 16.41 -10.53 62.37
CA MET A 7 17.15 -10.29 61.13
C MET A 7 16.45 -10.87 59.90
N VAL A 8 15.91 -12.08 60.01
CA VAL A 8 15.14 -12.72 58.91
C VAL A 8 13.86 -11.94 58.63
N GLY A 9 13.12 -11.54 59.66
CA GLY A 9 11.94 -10.70 59.50
C GLY A 9 12.25 -9.37 58.80
N LEU A 10 13.34 -8.71 59.20
CA LEU A 10 13.78 -7.47 58.55
C LEU A 10 14.17 -7.70 57.08
N GLY A 11 14.84 -8.81 56.77
CA GLY A 11 15.17 -9.19 55.41
C GLY A 11 13.93 -9.41 54.53
N VAL A 12 12.90 -10.10 55.07
CA VAL A 12 11.64 -10.31 54.37
C VAL A 12 10.91 -8.98 54.11
N ILE A 13 10.87 -8.08 55.11
CA ILE A 13 10.25 -6.76 54.95
C ILE A 13 10.97 -5.95 53.86
N ALA A 14 12.31 -5.93 53.88
CA ALA A 14 13.10 -5.23 52.87
C ALA A 14 12.85 -5.79 51.46
N LEU A 15 12.76 -7.13 51.34
CA LEU A 15 12.49 -7.81 50.09
C LEU A 15 11.06 -7.50 49.57
N LEU A 16 10.08 -7.43 50.47
CA LEU A 16 8.70 -7.05 50.12
C LEU A 16 8.62 -5.61 49.62
N ILE A 17 9.30 -4.67 50.28
CA ILE A 17 9.36 -3.26 49.85
C ILE A 17 9.99 -3.16 48.45
N PHE A 18 11.11 -3.87 48.24
CA PHE A 18 11.80 -3.87 46.95
C PHE A 18 10.94 -4.46 45.83
N SER A 19 10.27 -5.59 46.11
CA SER A 19 9.33 -6.22 45.17
C SER A 19 8.19 -5.28 44.79
N LEU A 20 7.57 -4.63 45.78
CA LEU A 20 6.48 -3.69 45.57
C LEU A 20 6.92 -2.47 44.75
N TYR A 21 8.12 -1.95 45.03
CA TYR A 21 8.72 -0.87 44.24
C TYR A 21 8.91 -1.32 42.79
N ARG A 22 9.57 -2.45 42.54
CA ARG A 22 9.80 -2.94 41.16
C ARG A 22 8.50 -3.21 40.40
N ALA A 23 7.49 -3.77 41.05
CA ALA A 23 6.19 -4.03 40.42
C ALA A 23 5.44 -2.72 40.08
N LYS A 24 5.41 -1.75 40.99
CA LYS A 24 4.74 -0.47 40.79
C LYS A 24 5.38 0.34 39.65
N TYR A 25 6.71 0.39 39.59
CA TYR A 25 7.42 1.11 38.55
C TYR A 25 7.40 0.38 37.19
N GLY A 26 7.42 -0.95 37.18
CA GLY A 26 7.26 -1.72 35.94
C GLY A 26 5.87 -1.55 35.31
N ALA A 27 4.82 -1.46 36.13
CA ALA A 27 3.46 -1.22 35.65
C ALA A 27 3.28 0.19 35.08
N ALA A 28 3.91 1.21 35.69
CA ALA A 28 3.85 2.58 35.21
C ALA A 28 4.54 2.76 33.84
N ASP A 29 5.74 2.22 33.67
CA ASP A 29 6.48 2.25 32.38
C ASP A 29 5.70 1.50 31.28
N SER A 30 5.02 0.40 31.63
CA SER A 30 4.16 -0.32 30.68
C SER A 30 2.92 0.50 30.28
N ALA A 31 2.27 1.18 31.23
CA ALA A 31 1.10 2.01 30.97
C ALA A 31 1.43 3.21 30.07
N GLU A 32 2.58 3.84 30.28
CA GLU A 32 3.05 4.96 29.45
C GLU A 32 3.36 4.52 28.02
N ARG A 33 4.01 3.37 27.84
CA ARG A 33 4.25 2.78 26.51
C ARG A 33 2.95 2.41 25.80
N ILE A 34 1.99 1.83 26.51
CA ILE A 34 0.67 1.50 25.96
C ILE A 34 -0.04 2.78 25.51
N ALA A 35 -0.06 3.82 26.34
CA ALA A 35 -0.68 5.10 25.99
C ALA A 35 -0.02 5.75 24.75
N GLY A 36 1.30 5.63 24.61
CA GLY A 36 2.02 6.11 23.42
C GLY A 36 1.60 5.37 22.15
N ILE A 37 1.51 4.04 22.21
CA ILE A 37 1.08 3.20 21.07
C ILE A 37 -0.38 3.49 20.72
N GLU A 38 -1.26 3.61 21.72
CA GLU A 38 -2.68 3.92 21.51
C GLU A 38 -2.86 5.26 20.77
N ALA A 39 -2.09 6.28 21.15
CA ALA A 39 -2.11 7.58 20.47
C ALA A 39 -1.59 7.51 19.02
N GLU A 40 -0.66 6.59 18.72
CA GLU A 40 -0.18 6.37 17.35
C GLU A 40 -1.23 5.65 16.50
N ILE A 41 -1.92 4.65 17.07
CA ILE A 41 -3.02 3.94 16.43
C ILE A 41 -4.15 4.92 16.08
N GLU A 42 -4.54 5.79 17.01
CA GLU A 42 -5.63 6.74 16.79
C GLU A 42 -5.31 7.72 15.64
N ARG A 43 -4.08 8.24 15.56
CA ARG A 43 -3.65 9.06 14.42
C ARG A 43 -3.70 8.30 13.09
N ALA A 44 -3.28 7.04 13.07
CA ALA A 44 -3.30 6.22 11.86
C ALA A 44 -4.73 5.92 11.40
N ILE A 45 -5.66 5.74 12.33
CA ILE A 45 -7.09 5.56 12.03
C ILE A 45 -7.67 6.83 11.42
N ASP A 46 -7.40 8.00 12.02
CA ASP A 46 -7.88 9.28 11.50
C ASP A 46 -7.36 9.56 10.09
N GLU A 47 -6.06 9.36 9.86
CA GLU A 47 -5.44 9.51 8.54
C GLU A 47 -6.09 8.57 7.51
N ARG A 48 -6.34 7.32 7.89
CA ARG A 48 -7.02 6.36 7.01
C ARG A 48 -8.45 6.81 6.67
N GLN A 49 -9.19 7.40 7.60
CA GLN A 49 -10.53 7.90 7.34
C GLN A 49 -10.52 9.07 6.36
N ILE A 50 -9.56 9.98 6.51
CA ILE A 50 -9.37 11.10 5.58
C ILE A 50 -9.10 10.56 4.17
N LEU A 51 -8.13 9.65 4.04
CA LEU A 51 -7.76 9.06 2.75
C LEU A 51 -8.92 8.29 2.10
N LEU A 52 -9.74 7.58 2.89
CA LEU A 52 -10.93 6.92 2.37
C LEU A 52 -12.00 7.92 1.93
N GLY A 53 -12.14 9.05 2.63
CA GLY A 53 -13.01 10.15 2.20
C GLY A 53 -12.55 10.74 0.86
N GLU A 54 -11.25 11.00 0.71
CA GLU A 54 -10.66 11.48 -0.54
C GLU A 54 -10.82 10.45 -1.68
N LEU A 55 -10.56 9.18 -1.41
CA LEU A 55 -10.77 8.09 -2.37
C LEU A 55 -12.23 7.96 -2.79
N SER A 56 -13.18 8.13 -1.87
CA SER A 56 -14.62 8.10 -2.21
C SER A 56 -15.03 9.28 -3.11
N THR A 57 -14.28 10.38 -3.06
CA THR A 57 -14.50 11.54 -3.92
C THR A 57 -13.89 11.31 -5.31
N LEU A 58 -12.68 10.77 -5.38
CA LEU A 58 -11.95 10.51 -6.63
C LEU A 58 -12.44 9.27 -7.39
N SER A 59 -12.90 8.23 -6.70
CA SER A 59 -13.40 6.99 -7.34
C SER A 59 -14.86 7.06 -7.73
N ARG A 60 -15.50 8.24 -7.61
CA ARG A 60 -16.86 8.41 -8.13
C ARG A 60 -16.81 8.24 -9.65
N GLU A 61 -17.60 7.30 -10.16
CA GLU A 61 -17.66 6.91 -11.58
C GLU A 61 -17.77 8.12 -12.51
N ASP A 62 -18.52 9.13 -12.08
CA ASP A 62 -18.69 10.43 -12.76
C ASP A 62 -17.35 11.15 -13.03
N TRP A 63 -16.39 11.11 -12.09
CA TRP A 63 -15.08 11.80 -12.26
C TRP A 63 -14.20 11.08 -13.27
N VAL A 64 -14.22 9.75 -13.29
CA VAL A 64 -13.46 8.95 -14.25
C VAL A 64 -14.00 9.19 -15.66
N GLU A 65 -15.32 9.26 -15.82
CA GLU A 65 -15.95 9.57 -17.10
C GLU A 65 -15.62 10.98 -17.58
N ASP A 66 -15.74 11.98 -16.70
CA ASP A 66 -15.42 13.38 -17.02
C ASP A 66 -13.94 13.56 -17.36
N TYR A 67 -13.02 12.91 -16.63
CA TYR A 67 -11.59 12.96 -16.91
C TYR A 67 -11.26 12.29 -18.25
N ALA A 68 -11.81 11.09 -18.51
CA ALA A 68 -11.62 10.40 -19.77
C ALA A 68 -12.14 11.21 -20.97
N ARG A 69 -13.30 11.87 -20.81
CA ARG A 69 -13.92 12.69 -21.85
C ARG A 69 -13.15 13.98 -22.13
N ASN A 70 -12.77 14.70 -21.09
CA ASN A 70 -12.24 16.05 -21.23
C ASN A 70 -10.72 16.09 -21.42
N GLU A 71 -9.97 15.24 -20.72
CA GLU A 71 -8.51 15.27 -20.75
C GLU A 71 -7.94 14.27 -21.76
N LEU A 72 -8.52 13.07 -21.86
CA LEU A 72 -8.05 12.02 -22.76
C LEU A 72 -8.79 12.03 -24.11
N GLY A 73 -9.80 12.88 -24.27
CA GLY A 73 -10.63 12.95 -25.49
C GLY A 73 -11.39 11.65 -25.78
N MET A 74 -11.53 10.77 -24.79
CA MET A 74 -12.21 9.49 -24.95
C MET A 74 -13.71 9.71 -24.84
N VAL A 75 -14.43 9.42 -25.92
CA VAL A 75 -15.89 9.50 -25.96
C VAL A 75 -16.46 8.09 -25.82
N THR A 76 -17.63 7.96 -25.19
CA THR A 76 -18.36 6.68 -25.17
C THR A 76 -18.46 6.15 -26.60
N PRO A 77 -17.97 4.93 -26.88
CA PRO A 77 -17.99 4.36 -28.22
C PRO A 77 -19.44 4.25 -28.69
N ARG A 78 -19.70 4.71 -29.91
CA ARG A 78 -21.05 4.63 -30.48
C ARG A 78 -21.35 3.19 -30.87
N ALA A 79 -22.63 2.80 -30.89
CA ALA A 79 -23.05 1.45 -31.26
C ALA A 79 -22.51 1.03 -32.64
N GLU A 80 -22.35 1.99 -33.56
CA GLU A 80 -21.85 1.74 -34.91
C GLU A 80 -20.33 1.48 -34.96
N GLN A 81 -19.60 1.73 -33.86
CA GLN A 81 -18.15 1.50 -33.76
C GLN A 81 -17.81 0.09 -33.23
N PHE A 82 -18.81 -0.64 -32.73
CA PHE A 82 -18.64 -2.04 -32.33
C PHE A 82 -18.78 -2.93 -33.56
N VAL A 83 -17.65 -3.35 -34.11
CA VAL A 83 -17.59 -4.30 -35.22
C VAL A 83 -17.17 -5.66 -34.68
N ARG A 84 -17.85 -6.72 -35.12
CA ARG A 84 -17.44 -8.10 -34.77
C ARG A 84 -16.14 -8.45 -35.49
N ALA A 85 -15.29 -9.23 -34.83
CA ALA A 85 -13.98 -9.62 -35.36
C ALA A 85 -14.06 -10.20 -36.78
N GLU A 86 -15.14 -10.93 -37.10
CA GLU A 86 -15.37 -11.57 -38.39
C GLU A 86 -15.72 -10.57 -39.50
N ASP A 87 -16.23 -9.39 -39.14
CA ASP A 87 -16.67 -8.35 -40.08
C ASP A 87 -15.57 -7.30 -40.36
N LEU A 88 -14.48 -7.29 -39.58
CA LEU A 88 -13.33 -6.40 -39.78
C LEU A 88 -12.76 -6.41 -41.21
N PRO A 89 -12.54 -7.59 -41.85
CA PRO A 89 -11.98 -7.65 -43.20
C PRO A 89 -12.87 -7.00 -44.27
N HIS A 90 -14.18 -6.92 -44.03
CA HIS A 90 -15.13 -6.31 -44.96
C HIS A 90 -15.15 -4.79 -44.86
N ILE A 91 -14.75 -4.22 -43.72
CA ILE A 91 -14.75 -2.77 -43.47
C ILE A 91 -13.38 -2.15 -43.78
N PHE A 92 -12.30 -2.82 -43.39
CA PHE A 92 -10.94 -2.31 -43.58
C PHE A 92 -10.27 -2.80 -44.87
N GLY A 93 -10.94 -3.68 -45.62
CA GLY A 93 -10.33 -4.43 -46.72
C GLY A 93 -9.47 -5.59 -46.20
N ALA A 94 -9.09 -6.51 -47.09
CA ALA A 94 -8.15 -7.56 -46.74
C ALA A 94 -6.84 -6.90 -46.26
N VAL A 95 -6.50 -7.13 -44.99
CA VAL A 95 -5.17 -6.78 -44.48
C VAL A 95 -4.23 -7.71 -45.23
N ASP A 96 -3.42 -7.15 -46.14
CA ASP A 96 -2.32 -7.90 -46.73
C ASP A 96 -1.39 -8.33 -45.58
N ASP A 97 -1.43 -9.62 -45.22
CA ASP A 97 -0.54 -10.28 -44.25
C ASP A 97 0.92 -10.36 -44.76
N ALA A 98 1.40 -9.34 -45.46
CA ALA A 98 2.68 -9.34 -46.16
C ALA A 98 3.46 -8.03 -46.01
N ARG A 99 3.43 -7.42 -44.82
CA ARG A 99 4.57 -6.62 -44.35
C ARG A 99 4.97 -7.06 -42.96
N GLU A 100 5.74 -8.16 -42.96
CA GLU A 100 6.81 -8.35 -42.00
C GLU A 100 7.45 -6.99 -41.70
N ILE A 101 7.25 -6.56 -40.46
CA ILE A 101 7.95 -5.44 -39.85
C ILE A 101 9.42 -5.86 -39.80
N SER A 102 10.16 -5.52 -40.85
CA SER A 102 11.62 -5.64 -40.92
C SER A 102 12.25 -4.52 -40.09
N LEU A 103 12.16 -4.66 -38.76
CA LEU A 103 12.83 -3.82 -37.77
C LEU A 103 13.46 -4.71 -36.68
N ALA A 104 14.53 -5.39 -37.05
CA ALA A 104 15.64 -5.92 -36.22
C ALA A 104 16.38 -6.91 -37.13
N GLU A 105 17.53 -6.61 -37.71
CA GLU A 105 18.80 -6.51 -36.99
C GLU A 105 19.71 -5.45 -37.61
N GLY A 106 20.23 -4.58 -36.75
CA GLY A 106 21.38 -3.74 -37.07
C GLY A 106 22.69 -4.47 -36.78
N GLY A 107 23.66 -4.26 -37.65
CA GLY A 107 25.08 -4.15 -37.30
C GLY A 107 25.92 -5.43 -37.36
N SER A 108 26.87 -5.46 -38.30
CA SER A 108 28.31 -5.53 -37.99
C SER A 108 29.15 -5.82 -39.26
N GLN A 109 29.95 -4.83 -39.66
CA GLN A 109 31.39 -4.93 -39.97
C GLN A 109 31.98 -6.18 -40.66
N GLY A 110 32.74 -5.96 -41.75
CA GLY A 110 33.77 -6.87 -42.28
C GLY A 110 33.77 -6.97 -43.82
N VAL A 111 34.50 -6.13 -44.56
CA VAL A 111 35.91 -6.33 -45.01
C VAL A 111 36.12 -7.46 -46.05
N ARG A 112 36.62 -7.03 -47.24
CA ARG A 112 37.57 -7.64 -48.20
C ARG A 112 37.11 -8.26 -49.53
N HIS A 113 37.87 -7.82 -50.56
CA HIS A 113 38.38 -8.47 -51.78
C HIS A 113 37.35 -8.94 -52.83
N ASP A 114 37.45 -8.58 -54.11
CA ASP A 114 38.57 -8.19 -54.99
C ASP A 114 38.22 -7.08 -55.98
#